data_AF-A0A5P8SXW6-F1
#
_entry.id   AF-A0A5P8SXW6-F1
#
_cell.length_a   1.000
_cell.length_b   1.000
_cell.length_c   1.000
_cell.angle_alpha   90.00
_cell.angle_beta   90.00
_cell.angle_gamma   90.00
#
_symmetry.space_group_name_H-M   'P 1'
#
loop_
_entity.id
_entity.type
_entity.pdbx_description
1 polymer ?
#
loop_
_entity_poly.entity_id
_entity_poly.type
_entity_poly.pdbx_seq_one_letter_code
_entity_poly.pdbx_strand_id
1 'polypeptide(L)' 'HLYEQCREFLIQVQTLAKERGEKCPTK' A
#
# COMPACT_ATOMS: atom_id res chain seq x y z
N HIS A 1 5.04 -15.83 4.84
CA HIS A 1 5.63 -14.80 5.71
C HIS A 1 6.13 -13.55 4.97
N LEU A 2 7.26 -13.59 4.23
CA LEU A 2 7.76 -12.38 3.52
C LEU A 2 6.73 -11.74 2.57
N TYR A 3 6.02 -12.54 1.77
CA TYR A 3 4.97 -12.03 0.88
C TYR A 3 3.74 -11.48 1.62
N GLU A 4 3.45 -11.96 2.82
CA GLU A 4 2.36 -11.43 3.64
C GLU A 4 2.73 -10.06 4.23
N GLN A 5 3.97 -9.91 4.69
CA GLN A 5 4.51 -8.61 5.13
C GLN A 5 4.52 -7.61 3.97
N CYS A 6 4.96 -8.01 2.77
CA CYS A 6 4.88 -7.15 1.58
C CYS A 6 3.43 -6.73 1.26
N ARG A 7 2.46 -7.63 1.45
CA ARG A 7 1.04 -7.31 1.26
C ARG A 7 0.53 -6.29 2.28
N GLU A 8 0.94 -6.40 3.53
CA GLU A 8 0.61 -5.43 4.59
C GLU A 8 1.21 -4.06 4.29
N PHE A 9 2.48 -4.00 3.87
CA PHE A 9 3.12 -2.76 3.45
C PHE A 9 2.41 -2.13 2.24
N LEU A 10 2.03 -2.93 1.24
CA LEU A 10 1.28 -2.44 0.09
C LEU A 10 -0.04 -1.81 0.54
N ILE A 11 -0.77 -2.43 1.47
CA ILE A 11 -2.02 -1.87 2.00
C ILE A 11 -1.77 -0.53 2.70
N GLN A 12 -0.72 -0.42 3.54
CA GLN A 12 -0.37 0.83 4.22
C GLN A 12 -0.08 1.97 3.24
N VAL A 13 0.73 1.69 2.21
CA VAL A 13 1.08 2.69 1.19
C VAL A 13 -0.15 3.08 0.37
N GLN A 14 -1.01 2.13 0.03
CA GLN A 14 -2.26 2.41 -0.68
C GLN A 14 -3.20 3.30 0.13
N THR A 15 -3.33 3.06 1.44
CA THR A 15 -4.13 3.92 2.34
C THR A 15 -3.57 5.34 2.37
N LEU A 16 -2.25 5.48 2.56
CA LEU A 16 -1.59 6.78 2.59
C LEU A 16 -1.74 7.55 1.26
N ALA A 17 -1.59 6.87 0.13
CA ALA A 17 -1.76 7.48 -1.18
C ALA A 17 -3.19 7.99 -1.38
N LYS A 18 -4.20 7.25 -0.93
CA LYS A 18 -5.61 7.68 -0.98
C LYS A 18 -5.87 8.90 -0.11
N GLU A 19 -5.35 8.93 1.12
CA GLU A 19 -5.50 10.06 2.05
C GLU A 19 -4.89 11.34 1.49
N ARG A 20 -3.76 11.22 0.78
CA ARG A 20 -3.06 12.35 0.17
C ARG A 20 -3.58 12.76 -1.20
N GLY A 21 -4.51 11.99 -1.78
CA GLY A 21 -4.97 12.19 -3.16
C GLY A 21 -3.88 11.88 -4.20
N GLU A 22 -2.85 11.13 -3.82
CA GLU A 22 -1.77 10.69 -4.70
C GLU A 22 -2.17 9.44 -5.48
N LYS A 23 -1.45 9.14 -6.57
CA LYS A 23 -1.70 7.95 -7.38
C LYS A 23 -1.46 6.69 -6.55
N CYS A 24 -2.54 5.94 -6.27
CA CYS A 24 -2.49 4.71 -5.49
C CYS A 24 -1.73 3.58 -6.24
N PRO A 25 -0.69 2.97 -5.66
CA PRO A 25 0.02 1.83 -6.26
C PRO A 25 -0.86 0.57 -6.23
N THR A 26 -0.72 -0.31 -7.23
CA THR A 26 -1.56 -1.53 -7.39
C THR A 26 -0.77 -2.84 -7.38
N LYS A 27 0.56 -2.74 -7.31
CA LYS A 27 1.53 -3.83 -7.20
C LYS A 27 2.68 -3.36 -6.33
#